data_AF-A0A6A3W1R4-F1
#
_entry.id   AF-A0A6A3W1R4-F1
#
_cell.length_a   1.000
_cell.length_b   1.000
_cell.length_c   1.000
_cell.angle_alpha   90.00
_cell.angle_beta   90.00
_cell.angle_gamma   90.00
#
_symmetry.space_group_name_H-M   'P 1'
#
loop_
_entity.id
_entity.type
_entity.pdbx_description
1 polymer ?
#
loop_
_entity_poly.entity_id
_entity_poly.type
_entity_poly.pdbx_seq_one_letter_code
_entity_poly.pdbx_strand_id
1 'polypeptide(L)'
;MPDMAPLRLVSNFSLSRAVQLCCNGFLGACDLNDSYCAYNPAAGIPAASCLDEEPFLGNMGTRDMFKKFESVVCQKQPSGMFLVGSTPTRQTIEMCDRRPFGQCQPPDGRTGICYNTRLQVLSCCGDENYIELRRYQIQLGVGQKCDPELVKWLGCEDEHKIVQ
;
A
#
# COMPACT_ATOMS: atom_id res chain seq x y z
N MET A 1 -18.15 -4.18 -11.58
CA MET A 1 -17.24 -5.32 -11.82
C MET A 1 -17.18 -5.58 -13.32
N PRO A 2 -16.03 -5.87 -13.95
CA PRO A 2 -16.00 -6.26 -15.37
C PRO A 2 -16.61 -7.66 -15.60
N ASP A 3 -17.10 -7.91 -16.82
CA ASP A 3 -17.47 -9.26 -17.27
C ASP A 3 -16.19 -10.09 -17.47
N MET A 4 -16.10 -11.20 -16.76
CA MET A 4 -14.96 -12.12 -16.77
C MET A 4 -15.19 -13.31 -17.69
N ALA A 5 -16.40 -13.51 -18.24
CA ALA A 5 -16.70 -14.64 -19.12
C ALA A 5 -15.80 -14.76 -20.36
N PRO A 6 -15.31 -13.67 -20.98
CA PRO A 6 -14.37 -13.77 -22.10
C PRO A 6 -12.99 -14.35 -21.72
N LEU A 7 -12.64 -14.35 -20.44
CA LEU A 7 -11.31 -14.72 -19.96
C LEU A 7 -11.19 -16.24 -19.78
N ARG A 8 -10.81 -16.93 -20.84
CA ARG A 8 -10.74 -18.41 -20.86
C ARG A 8 -9.47 -19.02 -20.26
N LEU A 9 -8.37 -18.26 -20.23
CA LEU A 9 -7.04 -18.75 -19.86
C LEU A 9 -6.48 -18.08 -18.61
N VAL A 10 -7.32 -17.86 -17.60
CA VAL A 10 -6.86 -17.23 -16.36
C VAL A 10 -6.24 -18.27 -15.43
N SER A 11 -4.95 -18.09 -15.16
CA SER A 11 -4.16 -18.89 -14.22
C SER A 11 -4.28 -18.39 -12.78
N ASN A 12 -4.36 -17.07 -12.59
CA ASN A 12 -4.47 -16.44 -11.27
C ASN A 12 -5.39 -15.21 -11.33
N PHE A 13 -6.24 -15.06 -10.33
CA PHE A 13 -7.10 -13.91 -10.13
C PHE A 13 -7.20 -13.63 -8.63
N SER A 14 -6.81 -12.43 -8.23
CA SER A 14 -6.85 -11.98 -6.85
C SER A 14 -7.37 -10.57 -6.81
N LEU A 15 -8.19 -10.25 -5.80
CA LEU A 15 -8.51 -8.87 -5.48
C LEU A 15 -7.77 -8.50 -4.21
N SER A 16 -7.26 -7.27 -4.17
CA SER A 16 -6.49 -6.75 -3.05
C SER A 16 -7.14 -5.47 -2.53
N ARG A 17 -6.91 -5.17 -1.24
CA ARG A 17 -7.48 -4.04 -0.48
C ARG A 17 -8.93 -4.27 -0.03
N ALA A 18 -9.55 -3.29 0.61
CA ALA A 18 -10.93 -3.40 1.07
C ALA A 18 -11.87 -3.55 -0.13
N VAL A 19 -12.28 -4.78 -0.41
CA VAL A 19 -13.15 -5.10 -1.54
C VAL A 19 -14.55 -5.36 -1.01
N GLN A 20 -15.42 -4.35 -1.14
CA GLN A 20 -16.80 -4.43 -0.67
C GLN A 20 -17.58 -5.60 -1.30
N LEU A 21 -17.18 -6.10 -2.47
CA LEU A 21 -17.82 -7.27 -3.09
C LEU A 21 -17.71 -8.56 -2.27
N CYS A 22 -16.76 -8.62 -1.34
CA CYS A 22 -16.59 -9.75 -0.43
C CYS A 22 -17.69 -9.82 0.65
N CYS A 23 -18.47 -8.75 0.83
CA CYS A 23 -19.40 -8.62 1.94
C CYS A 23 -20.70 -7.89 1.58
N ASN A 24 -20.81 -7.26 0.41
CA ASN A 24 -22.02 -6.55 0.00
C ASN A 24 -23.07 -7.47 -0.67
N GLY A 25 -22.85 -8.78 -0.71
CA GLY A 25 -23.76 -9.72 -1.35
C GLY A 25 -23.38 -10.16 -2.77
N PHE A 26 -22.29 -9.64 -3.34
CA PHE A 26 -21.85 -10.06 -4.68
C PHE A 26 -21.35 -11.52 -4.73
N LEU A 27 -20.59 -11.98 -3.72
CA LEU A 27 -20.09 -13.37 -3.66
C LEU A 27 -20.94 -14.32 -2.80
N GLY A 28 -21.94 -13.81 -2.08
CA GLY A 28 -22.66 -14.60 -1.09
C GLY A 28 -23.68 -13.75 -0.34
N ALA A 29 -23.90 -14.05 0.94
CA ALA A 29 -24.77 -13.24 1.78
C ALA A 29 -24.14 -11.85 2.00
N CYS A 30 -25.00 -10.83 2.12
CA CYS A 30 -24.56 -9.51 2.52
C CYS A 30 -24.27 -9.50 4.04
N ASP A 31 -23.06 -9.07 4.41
CA ASP A 31 -22.61 -8.84 5.79
C ASP A 31 -21.93 -7.47 5.91
N LEU A 32 -22.71 -6.46 6.28
CA LEU A 32 -22.21 -5.09 6.43
C LEU A 32 -21.31 -4.89 7.68
N ASN A 33 -21.24 -5.89 8.56
CA ASN A 33 -20.33 -5.86 9.71
C ASN A 33 -18.91 -6.32 9.35
N ASP A 34 -18.70 -6.89 8.15
CA ASP A 34 -17.35 -7.25 7.71
C ASP A 34 -16.46 -6.00 7.60
N SER A 35 -15.21 -6.14 8.02
CA SER A 35 -14.13 -5.15 7.89
C SER A 35 -13.98 -4.51 6.50
N TYR A 36 -14.40 -5.18 5.42
CA TYR A 36 -14.38 -4.64 4.07
C TYR A 36 -15.62 -3.82 3.68
N CYS A 37 -16.72 -3.95 4.43
CA CYS A 37 -17.97 -3.20 4.19
C CYS A 37 -18.22 -2.12 5.25
N ALA A 38 -17.63 -2.25 6.43
CA ALA A 38 -17.70 -1.24 7.47
C ALA A 38 -17.04 0.08 7.02
N TYR A 39 -17.55 1.20 7.52
CA TYR A 39 -16.95 2.52 7.30
C TYR A 39 -15.50 2.54 7.79
N ASN A 40 -14.56 2.94 6.92
CA ASN A 40 -13.16 3.08 7.27
C ASN A 40 -12.70 4.53 7.08
N PRO A 41 -12.71 5.34 8.16
CA PRO A 41 -12.32 6.75 8.09
C PRO A 41 -10.83 6.94 7.79
N ALA A 42 -9.97 6.02 8.24
CA ALA A 42 -8.53 6.11 8.02
C ALA A 42 -8.14 5.97 6.54
N ALA A 43 -8.88 5.17 5.79
CA ALA A 43 -8.71 4.99 4.36
C ALA A 43 -9.65 5.86 3.50
N GLY A 44 -10.55 6.65 4.12
CA GLY A 44 -11.58 7.41 3.42
C GLY A 44 -12.58 6.55 2.65
N ILE A 45 -12.81 5.31 3.09
CA ILE A 45 -13.70 4.36 2.41
C ILE A 45 -15.08 4.42 3.09
N PRO A 46 -16.15 4.77 2.35
CA PRO A 46 -17.50 4.80 2.89
C PRO A 46 -18.00 3.40 3.25
N ALA A 47 -18.99 3.32 4.14
CA ALA A 47 -19.69 2.05 4.38
C ALA A 47 -20.35 1.57 3.09
N ALA A 48 -20.30 0.25 2.86
CA ALA A 48 -21.02 -0.37 1.75
C ALA A 48 -22.53 -0.46 2.04
N SER A 49 -23.31 -0.54 0.98
CA SER A 49 -24.69 -1.03 1.02
C SER A 49 -24.73 -2.45 0.44
N CYS A 50 -25.76 -3.22 0.80
CA CYS A 50 -26.00 -4.48 0.10
C CYS A 50 -26.27 -4.22 -1.38
N LEU A 51 -25.84 -5.14 -2.23
CA LEU A 51 -26.05 -5.09 -3.65
C LEU A 51 -27.53 -5.32 -3.96
N ASP A 52 -28.16 -4.32 -4.57
CA ASP A 52 -29.55 -4.43 -5.05
C ASP A 52 -29.64 -5.05 -6.45
N GLU A 53 -28.53 -5.04 -7.19
CA GLU A 53 -28.40 -5.59 -8.54
C GLU A 53 -28.08 -7.08 -8.55
N GLU A 54 -28.29 -7.74 -9.69
CA GLU A 54 -27.92 -9.14 -9.87
C GLU A 54 -26.39 -9.32 -9.80
N PRO A 55 -25.88 -10.20 -8.92
CA PRO A 55 -24.46 -10.51 -8.86
C PRO A 55 -23.90 -11.05 -10.18
N PHE A 56 -22.58 -10.93 -10.36
CA PHE A 56 -21.88 -11.43 -11.55
C PHE A 56 -22.40 -10.89 -12.89
N LEU A 57 -23.12 -9.77 -12.89
CA LEU A 57 -23.78 -9.20 -14.08
C LEU A 57 -24.79 -10.19 -14.72
N GLY A 58 -25.34 -11.13 -13.94
CA GLY A 58 -26.16 -12.23 -14.45
C GLY A 58 -25.40 -13.22 -15.36
N ASN A 59 -24.07 -13.14 -15.42
CA ASN A 59 -23.25 -13.94 -16.32
C ASN A 59 -22.64 -15.15 -15.61
N MET A 60 -23.00 -16.36 -16.08
CA MET A 60 -22.49 -17.62 -15.54
C MET A 60 -20.96 -17.76 -15.66
N GLY A 61 -20.36 -17.31 -16.77
CA GLY A 61 -18.91 -17.35 -16.94
C GLY A 61 -18.18 -16.44 -15.95
N THR A 62 -18.77 -15.29 -15.61
CA THR A 62 -18.26 -14.44 -14.53
C THR A 62 -18.39 -15.12 -13.18
N ARG A 63 -19.54 -15.72 -12.89
CA ARG A 63 -19.76 -16.48 -11.65
C ARG A 63 -18.76 -17.62 -11.48
N ASP A 64 -18.55 -18.42 -12.52
CA ASP A 64 -17.63 -19.57 -12.50
C ASP A 64 -16.19 -19.12 -12.26
N MET A 65 -15.79 -17.98 -12.85
CA MET A 65 -14.49 -17.39 -12.62
C MET A 65 -14.29 -17.01 -11.15
N PHE A 66 -15.24 -16.32 -10.53
CA PHE A 66 -15.14 -15.98 -9.12
C PHE A 66 -15.15 -17.20 -8.20
N LYS A 67 -15.99 -18.21 -8.51
CA LYS A 67 -16.02 -19.47 -7.77
C LYS A 67 -14.69 -20.21 -7.86
N LYS A 68 -14.07 -20.26 -9.04
CA LYS A 68 -12.75 -20.89 -9.25
C LYS A 68 -11.67 -20.29 -8.35
N PHE A 69 -11.76 -19.01 -8.02
CA PHE A 69 -10.77 -18.26 -7.24
C PHE A 69 -11.29 -17.79 -5.87
N GLU A 70 -12.35 -18.41 -5.34
CA GLU A 70 -13.02 -17.96 -4.10
C GLU A 70 -12.07 -17.92 -2.89
N SER A 71 -11.09 -18.82 -2.84
CA SER A 71 -10.11 -18.91 -1.76
C SER A 71 -9.05 -17.80 -1.77
N VAL A 72 -8.94 -17.03 -2.86
CA VAL A 72 -7.93 -15.97 -3.05
C VAL A 72 -8.52 -14.57 -3.23
N VAL A 73 -9.77 -14.45 -3.71
CA VAL A 73 -10.41 -13.17 -4.02
C VAL A 73 -10.73 -12.32 -2.79
N CYS A 74 -11.06 -12.96 -1.65
CA CYS A 74 -11.47 -12.29 -0.42
C CYS A 74 -10.59 -12.63 0.78
N GLN A 75 -9.31 -12.94 0.54
CA GLN A 75 -8.38 -13.19 1.62
C GLN A 75 -8.19 -11.93 2.47
N LYS A 76 -8.59 -12.03 3.74
CA LYS A 76 -8.35 -10.96 4.71
C LYS A 76 -6.85 -10.78 4.88
N GLN A 77 -6.39 -9.60 4.50
CA GLN A 77 -5.01 -9.21 4.71
C GLN A 77 -4.80 -8.92 6.20
N PRO A 78 -3.65 -9.31 6.79
CA PRO A 78 -3.34 -9.00 8.18
C PRO A 78 -3.50 -7.50 8.46
N SER A 79 -4.21 -7.18 9.54
CA SER A 79 -4.39 -5.81 10.02
C SER A 79 -3.03 -5.10 10.12
N GLY A 80 -2.82 -4.07 9.30
CA GLY A 80 -1.57 -3.30 9.29
C GLY A 80 -0.87 -3.19 7.94
N MET A 81 -1.09 -4.12 7.00
CA MET A 81 -0.38 -4.11 5.70
C MET A 81 -0.70 -2.88 4.82
N PHE A 82 -1.82 -2.19 5.10
CA PHE A 82 -2.25 -0.99 4.39
C PHE A 82 -2.34 0.26 5.28
N LEU A 83 -2.01 0.14 6.57
CA LEU A 83 -2.09 1.24 7.55
C LEU A 83 -0.75 1.94 7.80
N VAL A 84 0.33 1.51 7.16
CA VAL A 84 1.52 2.36 7.13
C VAL A 84 1.13 3.59 6.33
N GLY A 85 0.95 4.71 7.02
CA GLY A 85 0.48 5.99 6.50
C GLY A 85 1.43 6.54 5.46
N SER A 86 1.44 5.94 4.28
CA SER A 86 2.26 6.34 3.14
C SER A 86 1.55 7.38 2.30
N THR A 87 0.26 7.68 2.57
CA THR A 87 -0.44 8.77 1.89
C THR A 87 0.15 10.09 2.37
N PRO A 88 0.74 10.89 1.49
CA PRO A 88 1.29 12.17 1.88
C PRO A 88 0.19 13.10 2.41
N THR A 89 0.36 13.58 3.63
CA THR A 89 -0.41 14.71 4.19
C THR A 89 0.42 15.99 4.08
N ARG A 90 -0.24 17.15 4.14
CA ARG A 90 0.45 18.45 4.19
C ARG A 90 1.53 18.47 5.28
N GLN A 91 1.19 18.03 6.49
CA GLN A 91 2.12 17.93 7.62
C GLN A 91 3.34 17.07 7.28
N THR A 92 3.15 15.87 6.74
CA THR A 92 4.27 14.97 6.39
C THR A 92 5.12 15.46 5.22
N ILE A 93 4.56 16.26 4.31
CA ILE A 93 5.30 16.88 3.20
C ILE A 93 6.20 18.00 3.74
N GLU A 94 5.63 18.87 4.59
CA GLU A 94 6.34 20.00 5.20
C GLU A 94 7.49 19.52 6.10
N MET A 95 7.34 18.40 6.82
CA MET A 95 8.41 17.79 7.62
C MET A 95 9.69 17.50 6.82
N CYS A 96 9.56 17.19 5.54
CA CYS A 96 10.70 16.80 4.73
C CYS A 96 11.48 17.97 4.15
N ASP A 97 10.84 19.12 3.95
CA ASP A 97 11.48 20.34 3.46
C ASP A 97 12.47 20.10 2.29
N ARG A 98 12.03 19.29 1.32
CA ARG A 98 12.83 18.88 0.13
C ARG A 98 14.15 18.16 0.41
N ARG A 99 14.30 17.53 1.58
CA ARG A 99 15.47 16.72 1.96
C ARG A 99 15.22 15.22 1.70
N PRO A 100 15.51 14.69 0.50
CA PRO A 100 15.32 13.27 0.23
C PRO A 100 16.20 12.43 1.16
N PHE A 101 15.64 11.35 1.70
CA PHE A 101 16.24 10.43 2.64
C PHE A 101 16.59 11.02 4.02
N GLY A 102 16.24 12.28 4.29
CA GLY A 102 16.39 12.88 5.61
C GLY A 102 15.58 12.13 6.67
N GLN A 103 16.08 12.09 7.90
CA GLN A 103 15.35 11.55 9.05
C GLN A 103 14.16 12.47 9.38
N CYS A 104 13.02 11.88 9.70
CA CYS A 104 11.81 12.60 10.11
C CYS A 104 11.03 11.79 11.15
N GLN A 105 9.94 12.35 11.68
CA GLN A 105 9.08 11.67 12.65
C GLN A 105 7.61 11.84 12.24
N PRO A 106 6.91 10.79 11.76
CA PRO A 106 5.50 10.88 11.43
C PRO A 106 4.65 11.10 12.70
N PRO A 107 3.34 11.40 12.55
CA PRO A 107 2.45 11.63 13.69
C PRO A 107 2.35 10.47 14.70
N ASP A 108 2.73 9.26 14.30
CA ASP A 108 2.79 8.08 15.18
C ASP A 108 4.05 8.01 16.06
N GLY A 109 4.95 8.98 15.92
CA GLY A 109 6.16 9.13 16.74
C GLY A 109 7.32 8.22 16.35
N ARG A 110 7.18 7.36 15.34
CA ARG A 110 8.26 6.45 14.91
C ARG A 110 9.36 7.21 14.16
N THR A 111 10.54 6.61 14.04
CA THR A 111 11.55 7.15 13.12
C THR A 111 11.09 6.90 11.69
N GLY A 112 11.07 7.95 10.89
CA GLY A 112 10.73 7.90 9.47
C GLY A 112 11.85 8.41 8.58
N ILE A 113 11.65 8.21 7.29
CA ILE A 113 12.51 8.69 6.22
C ILE A 113 11.69 9.55 5.25
N CYS A 114 12.28 10.65 4.81
CA CYS A 114 11.73 11.44 3.72
C CYS A 114 11.91 10.69 2.42
N TYR A 115 10.83 10.08 1.93
CA TYR A 115 10.91 9.16 0.80
C TYR A 115 9.75 9.40 -0.17
N ASN A 116 10.05 9.23 -1.46
CA ASN A 116 9.03 9.26 -2.49
C ASN A 116 8.48 7.84 -2.66
N THR A 117 7.37 7.55 -1.99
CA THR A 117 6.68 6.26 -2.15
C THR A 117 5.87 6.28 -3.44
N ARG A 118 6.17 5.37 -4.39
CA ARG A 118 5.38 5.17 -5.62
C ARG A 118 5.28 6.42 -6.51
N LEU A 119 6.36 7.17 -6.65
CA LEU A 119 6.42 8.40 -7.47
C LEU A 119 5.45 9.51 -7.00
N GLN A 120 5.04 9.49 -5.73
CA GLN A 120 4.29 10.55 -5.08
C GLN A 120 5.18 11.75 -4.70
N VAL A 121 4.62 12.74 -4.03
CA VAL A 121 5.42 13.84 -3.45
C VAL A 121 6.33 13.31 -2.33
N LEU A 122 7.47 13.96 -2.12
CA LEU A 122 8.33 13.66 -0.98
C LEU A 122 7.59 13.94 0.34
N SER A 123 7.48 12.93 1.19
CA SER A 123 6.87 13.05 2.51
C SER A 123 7.52 12.13 3.53
N CYS A 124 7.31 12.42 4.82
CA CYS A 124 7.80 11.58 5.90
C CYS A 124 7.08 10.23 5.92
N CYS A 125 7.83 9.14 5.75
CA CYS A 125 7.31 7.77 5.75
C CYS A 125 7.91 6.97 6.91
N GLY A 126 7.06 6.39 7.75
CA GLY A 126 7.47 5.55 8.90
C GLY A 126 7.62 4.05 8.58
N ASP A 127 7.78 3.67 7.31
CA ASP A 127 8.03 2.29 6.91
C ASP A 127 9.53 1.97 7.00
N GLU A 128 9.90 1.06 7.91
CA GLU A 128 11.29 0.65 8.11
C GLU A 128 11.91 0.04 6.85
N ASN A 129 11.11 -0.55 5.94
CA ASN A 129 11.62 -1.12 4.71
C ASN A 129 12.29 -0.08 3.81
N TYR A 130 11.81 1.17 3.79
CA TYR A 130 12.46 2.23 3.00
C TYR A 130 13.77 2.70 3.64
N ILE A 131 13.89 2.64 4.96
CA ILE A 131 15.12 2.95 5.69
C ILE A 131 16.18 1.89 5.36
N GLU A 132 15.84 0.62 5.50
CA GLU A 132 16.74 -0.50 5.20
C GLU A 132 17.10 -0.57 3.71
N LEU A 133 16.14 -0.33 2.82
CA LEU A 133 16.41 -0.22 1.38
C LEU A 133 17.45 0.86 1.10
N ARG A 134 17.32 2.04 1.72
CA ARG A 134 18.27 3.13 1.47
C ARG A 134 19.66 2.83 2.03
N ARG A 135 19.75 2.21 3.22
CA ARG A 135 21.04 1.71 3.78
C ARG A 135 21.72 0.76 2.80
N TYR A 136 20.97 -0.22 2.27
CA TYR A 136 21.50 -1.19 1.31
C TYR A 136 21.96 -0.53 0.00
N GLN A 137 21.21 0.45 -0.51
CA GLN A 137 21.62 1.23 -1.69
C GLN A 137 22.93 2.00 -1.47
N ILE A 138 23.11 2.59 -0.28
CA ILE A 138 24.35 3.29 0.09
C ILE A 138 25.52 2.31 0.13
N GLN A 139 25.36 1.16 0.79
CA GLN A 139 26.39 0.12 0.89
C GLN A 139 26.85 -0.39 -0.47
N LEU A 140 25.93 -0.54 -1.43
CA LEU A 140 26.23 -0.99 -2.79
C LEU A 140 26.67 0.16 -3.73
N GLY A 141 26.60 1.41 -3.29
CA GLY A 141 26.89 2.56 -4.14
C GLY A 141 25.92 2.73 -5.33
N VAL A 142 24.67 2.28 -5.20
CA VAL A 142 23.66 2.35 -6.27
C VAL A 142 22.58 3.41 -6.02
N GLY A 143 21.97 3.89 -7.11
CA GLY A 143 20.90 4.89 -7.06
C GLY A 143 21.45 6.31 -6.88
N GLN A 144 20.69 7.17 -6.20
CA GLN A 144 21.11 8.55 -5.95
C GLN A 144 22.33 8.57 -5.02
N LYS A 145 23.36 9.35 -5.37
CA LYS A 145 24.51 9.60 -4.49
C LYS A 145 24.03 10.08 -3.13
N CYS A 146 24.63 9.56 -2.07
CA CYS A 146 24.28 9.95 -0.72
C CYS A 146 24.94 11.29 -0.34
N ASP A 147 24.23 12.07 0.47
CA ASP A 147 24.72 13.31 1.05
C ASP A 147 25.16 13.00 2.50
N PRO A 148 26.46 13.03 2.81
CA PRO A 148 26.97 12.64 4.12
C PRO A 148 26.52 13.59 5.24
N GLU A 149 26.11 14.83 4.95
CA GLU A 149 25.53 15.71 5.98
C GLU A 149 24.09 15.29 6.30
N LEU A 150 23.29 15.00 5.26
CA LEU A 150 21.87 14.71 5.41
C LEU A 150 21.58 13.27 5.83
N VAL A 151 22.34 12.30 5.32
CA VAL A 151 22.05 10.86 5.46
C VAL A 151 23.14 10.08 6.19
N LYS A 152 23.94 10.74 7.02
CA LYS A 152 24.89 10.08 7.94
C LYS A 152 24.23 9.00 8.80
N TRP A 153 22.99 9.25 9.22
CA TRP A 153 22.17 8.32 10.01
C TRP A 153 21.84 6.99 9.29
N LEU A 154 22.07 6.95 7.97
CA LEU A 154 21.92 5.77 7.12
C LEU A 154 23.27 5.14 6.72
N GLY A 155 24.39 5.63 7.27
CA GLY A 155 25.73 5.10 6.99
C GLY A 155 26.41 5.68 5.74
N CYS A 156 25.99 6.86 5.27
CA CYS A 156 26.76 7.59 4.26
C CYS A 156 28.01 8.19 4.91
N GLU A 157 29.17 7.94 4.30
CA GLU A 157 30.46 8.46 4.73
C GLU A 157 31.04 9.42 3.69
N ASP A 158 31.89 10.36 4.12
CA ASP A 158 32.61 11.25 3.22
C ASP A 158 33.61 10.42 2.39
N GLU A 159 33.53 10.49 1.05
CA GLU A 159 34.51 9.87 0.14
C GLU A 159 35.97 10.33 0.45
N HIS A 160 36.14 11.43 1.18
CA HIS A 160 37.44 11.97 1.62
C HIS A 160 38.11 11.25 2.81
N LYS A 161 37.49 10.23 3.42
CA LYS A 161 38.09 9.50 4.57
C LYS A 161 38.69 8.12 4.23
N ILE A 162 38.69 7.71 2.96
CA ILE A 162 39.20 6.40 2.53
C ILE A 162 40.70 6.42 2.17
N VAL A 163 41.42 7.52 2.41
CA VAL A 163 42.89 7.58 2.19
C VAL A 163 43.60 7.98 3.49
N GLN A 164 43.87 7.00 4.34
CA GLN A 164 45.04 6.96 5.22
C GLN A 164 45.59 5.54 5.29
#